data_AF-A0A8I1U0C0-F1
#
_entry.id   AF-A0A8I1U0C0-F1
#
_cell.length_a   1.000
_cell.length_b   1.000
_cell.length_c   1.000
_cell.angle_alpha   90.00
_cell.angle_beta   90.00
_cell.angle_gamma   90.00
#
_symmetry.space_group_name_H-M   'P 1'
#
loop_
_entity.id
_entity.type
_entity.pdbx_description
1 polymer ?
#
loop_
_entity_poly.entity_id
_entity_poly.type
_entity_poly.pdbx_seq_one_letter_code
_entity_poly.pdbx_strand_id
1 'polypeptide(L)'
;MYTLAKIIQYFFPLIALILLIIGIKRKMINYIISSLWICIIALLIHYQFSGYQIFGVYFDFMNASIYTFTMIVLIMCLIKIISHLSIDKLALRYLTSFINAVIVIGAGIVIINLWLNAFFIESKKPNTPIMQIASTKKLPYCDYKFVLYKITPEDKVMYLCPDYYGLLAGVGTLNETPRFLMHQYHLVPS
;
A
#
# COMPACT_ATOMS: atom_id res chain seq x y z
N MET A 1 6.23 7.97 22.32
CA MET A 1 6.68 7.21 21.13
C MET A 1 5.76 7.36 19.92
N TYR A 2 4.42 7.34 20.07
CA TYR A 2 3.47 7.48 18.93
C TYR A 2 3.55 8.82 18.18
N THR A 3 3.74 9.94 18.87
CA THR A 3 3.71 11.28 18.24
C THR A 3 4.93 11.54 17.36
N LEU A 4 6.11 11.14 17.82
CA LEU A 4 7.36 11.31 17.07
C LEU A 4 7.34 10.53 15.76
N ALA A 5 6.88 9.28 15.80
CA ALA A 5 6.78 8.45 14.60
C ALA A 5 5.76 8.98 13.59
N LYS A 6 4.61 9.51 14.05
CA LYS A 6 3.65 10.21 13.19
C LYS A 6 4.31 11.41 12.51
N ILE A 7 5.01 12.27 13.27
CA ILE A 7 5.73 13.43 12.72
C ILE A 7 6.74 12.98 11.67
N ILE A 8 7.54 11.94 11.97
CA ILE A 8 8.53 11.39 11.04
C ILE A 8 7.89 10.93 9.72
N GLN A 9 6.73 10.26 9.77
CA GLN A 9 6.00 9.82 8.57
C GLN A 9 5.61 10.97 7.64
N TYR A 10 5.33 12.16 8.16
CA TYR A 10 5.02 13.35 7.35
C TYR A 10 6.28 14.05 6.83
N PHE A 11 7.31 14.17 7.66
CA PHE A 11 8.50 14.97 7.31
C PHE A 11 9.49 14.23 6.41
N PHE A 12 9.68 12.93 6.61
CA PHE A 12 10.67 12.16 5.85
C PHE A 12 10.41 12.18 4.34
N PRO A 13 9.17 12.02 3.85
CA PRO A 13 8.89 12.11 2.41
C PRO A 13 9.21 13.49 1.84
N LEU A 14 8.98 14.57 2.60
CA LEU A 14 9.31 15.93 2.19
C LEU A 14 10.82 16.15 2.13
N ILE A 15 11.55 15.71 3.14
CA ILE A 15 13.02 15.78 3.17
C ILE A 15 13.60 14.98 2.00
N ALA A 16 13.08 13.77 1.76
CA ALA A 16 13.50 12.94 0.64
C ALA A 16 13.25 13.64 -0.71
N LEU A 17 12.10 14.28 -0.90
CA LEU A 17 11.82 15.05 -2.11
C LEU A 17 12.83 16.20 -2.30
N ILE A 18 13.11 16.96 -1.24
CA ILE A 18 14.09 18.07 -1.28
C ILE A 18 15.47 17.54 -1.70
N LEU A 19 15.95 16.45 -1.08
CA LEU A 19 17.23 15.85 -1.44
C LEU A 19 17.25 15.34 -2.89
N LEU A 20 16.14 14.75 -3.36
CA LEU A 20 16.02 14.31 -4.75
C LEU A 20 16.11 15.50 -5.72
N ILE A 21 15.39 16.60 -5.44
CA ILE A 21 15.43 17.82 -6.26
C ILE A 21 16.85 18.40 -6.31
N ILE A 22 17.51 18.51 -5.16
CA ILE A 22 18.90 19.00 -5.07
C ILE A 22 19.84 18.07 -5.86
N GLY A 23 19.71 16.76 -5.67
CA GLY A 23 20.52 15.74 -6.35
C GLY A 23 20.38 15.80 -7.87
N ILE A 24 19.15 15.96 -8.38
CA ILE A 24 18.89 16.10 -9.82
C ILE A 24 19.46 17.43 -10.34
N LYS A 25 19.16 18.56 -9.68
CA LYS A 25 19.56 19.90 -10.14
C LYS A 25 21.08 20.09 -10.13
N ARG A 26 21.75 19.56 -9.10
CA ARG A 26 23.21 19.67 -8.95
C ARG A 26 23.98 18.48 -9.52
N LYS A 27 23.29 17.51 -10.14
CA LYS A 27 23.87 16.25 -10.67
C LYS A 27 24.71 15.48 -9.64
N MET A 28 24.32 15.52 -8.36
CA MET A 28 25.02 14.84 -7.28
C MET A 28 24.31 13.56 -6.89
N ILE A 29 24.87 12.41 -7.27
CA ILE A 29 24.26 11.09 -7.05
C ILE A 29 24.10 10.78 -5.54
N ASN A 30 25.01 11.25 -4.69
CA ASN A 30 24.96 10.99 -3.25
C ASN A 30 23.68 11.53 -2.61
N TYR A 31 23.18 12.70 -3.04
CA TYR A 31 21.92 13.25 -2.55
C TYR A 31 20.71 12.41 -2.99
N ILE A 32 20.77 11.80 -4.18
CA ILE A 32 19.73 10.88 -4.67
C ILE A 32 19.75 9.58 -3.85
N ILE A 33 20.95 9.07 -3.52
CA ILE A 33 21.11 7.89 -2.66
C ILE A 33 20.62 8.18 -1.23
N SER A 34 20.91 9.34 -0.66
CA SER A 34 20.37 9.74 0.65
C SER A 34 18.84 9.84 0.61
N SER A 35 18.27 10.42 -0.45
CA SER A 35 16.81 10.48 -0.65
C SER A 35 16.19 9.07 -0.72
N LEU A 36 16.83 8.14 -1.45
CA LEU A 36 16.43 6.74 -1.53
C LEU A 36 16.35 6.10 -0.13
N TRP A 37 17.40 6.24 0.68
CA TRP A 37 17.44 5.67 2.03
C TRP A 37 16.34 6.24 2.93
N ILE A 38 16.10 7.55 2.88
CA ILE A 38 15.03 8.17 3.66
C ILE A 38 13.65 7.64 3.23
N CYS A 39 13.41 7.46 1.94
CA CYS A 39 12.17 6.85 1.45
C CYS A 39 11.99 5.41 1.97
N ILE A 40 13.04 4.58 1.90
CA ILE A 40 12.99 3.20 2.40
C ILE A 40 12.63 3.17 3.89
N ILE A 41 13.30 4.00 4.70
CA ILE A 41 13.03 4.09 6.13
C ILE A 41 11.59 4.54 6.37
N ALA A 42 11.11 5.57 5.67
CA ALA A 42 9.73 6.05 5.82
C ALA A 42 8.69 4.97 5.47
N LEU A 43 8.89 4.23 4.38
CA LEU A 43 8.00 3.15 3.97
C LEU A 43 8.00 1.98 4.97
N LEU A 44 9.18 1.62 5.50
CA LEU A 44 9.29 0.59 6.54
C LEU A 44 8.56 0.99 7.83
N ILE A 45 8.66 2.26 8.22
CA ILE A 45 7.92 2.78 9.36
C ILE A 45 6.41 2.66 9.09
N HIS A 46 5.91 3.14 7.95
CA HIS A 46 4.49 2.96 7.58
C HIS A 46 4.05 1.49 7.61
N TYR A 47 4.88 0.59 7.07
CA TYR A 47 4.59 -0.84 7.07
C TYR A 47 4.54 -1.42 8.48
N GLN A 48 5.45 -1.02 9.37
CA GLN A 48 5.41 -1.44 10.77
C GLN A 48 4.16 -0.92 11.49
N PHE A 49 3.79 0.35 11.27
CA PHE A 49 2.57 0.93 11.86
C PHE A 49 1.28 0.29 11.34
N SER A 50 1.30 -0.24 10.12
CA SER A 50 0.20 -1.01 9.55
C SER A 50 0.01 -2.39 10.16
N GLY A 51 0.90 -2.82 11.06
CA GLY A 51 0.93 -4.20 11.57
C GLY A 51 1.46 -5.19 10.54
N TYR A 52 2.35 -4.74 9.64
CA TYR A 52 2.92 -5.51 8.54
C TYR A 52 1.87 -5.98 7.52
N GLN A 53 0.84 -5.17 7.27
CA GLN A 53 -0.25 -5.50 6.36
C GLN A 53 -0.62 -4.29 5.49
N ILE A 54 -0.67 -4.50 4.18
CA ILE A 54 -1.14 -3.45 3.24
C ILE A 54 -2.66 -3.30 3.33
N PHE A 55 -3.36 -4.40 3.63
CA PHE A 55 -4.81 -4.41 3.84
C PHE A 55 -5.11 -4.33 5.34
N GLY A 56 -5.76 -3.26 5.75
CA GLY A 56 -6.05 -3.01 7.17
C GLY A 56 -6.30 -1.54 7.45
N VAL A 57 -6.90 -1.27 8.61
CA VAL A 57 -7.48 0.05 9.00
C VAL A 57 -6.48 1.21 8.93
N TYR A 58 -5.17 0.93 9.01
CA TYR A 58 -4.13 1.94 9.02
C TYR A 58 -4.07 2.80 7.74
N PHE A 59 -4.23 2.18 6.57
CA PHE A 59 -4.14 2.88 5.29
C PHE A 59 -5.49 3.48 4.89
N ASP A 60 -5.93 4.47 5.67
CA ASP A 60 -6.95 5.44 5.26
C ASP A 60 -6.45 6.33 4.12
N PHE A 61 -7.30 7.22 3.60
CA PHE A 61 -6.91 8.12 2.51
C PHE A 61 -5.66 8.95 2.82
N MET A 62 -5.51 9.39 4.07
CA MET A 62 -4.36 10.21 4.48
C MET A 62 -3.07 9.41 4.42
N ASN A 63 -3.00 8.27 5.12
CA ASN A 63 -1.81 7.43 5.15
C ASN A 63 -1.50 6.80 3.79
N ALA A 64 -2.55 6.44 3.01
CA ALA A 64 -2.39 5.97 1.65
C ALA A 64 -1.77 7.03 0.73
N SER A 65 -2.17 8.30 0.88
CA SER A 65 -1.61 9.41 0.09
C SER A 65 -0.13 9.65 0.40
N ILE A 66 0.26 9.64 1.68
CA ILE A 66 1.65 9.84 2.13
C ILE A 66 2.53 8.68 1.63
N TYR A 67 2.05 7.45 1.79
CA TYR A 67 2.76 6.26 1.33
C TYR A 67 2.92 6.26 -0.20
N THR A 68 1.85 6.60 -0.95
CA THR A 68 1.90 6.75 -2.41
C THR A 68 2.92 7.80 -2.84
N PHE A 69 2.90 8.97 -2.21
CA PHE A 69 3.86 10.03 -2.48
C PHE A 69 5.31 9.57 -2.22
N THR A 70 5.53 8.90 -1.10
CA THR A 70 6.86 8.34 -0.74
C THR A 70 7.32 7.29 -1.75
N MET A 71 6.43 6.41 -2.21
CA MET A 71 6.71 5.43 -3.25
C MET A 71 7.09 6.09 -4.58
N ILE A 72 6.39 7.16 -4.99
CA ILE A 72 6.72 7.89 -6.21
C ILE A 72 8.13 8.49 -6.12
N VAL A 73 8.49 9.11 -5.00
CA VAL A 73 9.84 9.65 -4.77
C VAL A 73 10.89 8.52 -4.82
N LEU A 74 10.63 7.38 -4.18
CA LEU A 74 11.51 6.22 -4.21
C LEU A 74 11.74 5.70 -5.65
N ILE A 75 10.69 5.56 -6.45
CA ILE A 75 10.77 5.10 -7.84
C ILE A 75 11.62 6.06 -8.66
N MET A 76 11.43 7.37 -8.49
CA MET A 76 12.26 8.37 -9.16
C MET A 76 13.74 8.25 -8.77
N CYS A 77 14.05 8.03 -7.49
CA CYS A 77 15.42 7.77 -7.04
C CYS A 77 16.01 6.53 -7.71
N LEU A 78 15.28 5.40 -7.71
CA LEU A 78 15.71 4.14 -8.31
C LEU A 78 15.99 4.30 -9.81
N ILE A 79 15.07 4.90 -10.55
CA ILE A 79 15.24 5.15 -11.99
C ILE A 79 16.49 5.99 -12.24
N LYS A 80 16.72 7.05 -11.45
CA LYS A 80 17.89 7.92 -11.60
C LYS A 80 19.19 7.20 -11.27
N ILE A 81 19.23 6.41 -10.20
CA ILE A 81 20.41 5.62 -9.82
C ILE A 81 20.72 4.58 -10.90
N ILE A 82 19.73 3.78 -11.31
CA ILE A 82 19.89 2.76 -12.35
C ILE A 82 20.37 3.38 -13.67
N SER A 83 19.79 4.52 -14.05
CA SER A 83 20.19 5.24 -15.27
C SER A 83 21.63 5.74 -15.19
N HIS A 84 22.09 6.20 -14.02
CA HIS A 84 23.47 6.62 -13.80
C HIS A 84 24.46 5.46 -13.91
N LEU A 85 24.07 4.21 -13.61
CA LEU A 85 24.94 3.03 -13.76
C LEU A 85 25.00 2.49 -15.21
N SER A 86 24.09 2.91 -16.10
CA SER A 86 23.87 2.27 -17.40
C SER A 86 24.71 2.83 -18.57
N ILE A 87 25.76 3.62 -18.30
CA ILE A 87 26.29 4.59 -19.27
C ILE A 87 27.03 3.95 -20.47
N ASP A 88 27.60 2.75 -20.36
CA ASP A 88 28.64 2.33 -21.34
C ASP A 88 28.34 1.13 -22.25
N LYS A 89 27.25 0.37 -22.06
CA LYS A 89 26.97 -0.83 -22.90
C LYS A 89 25.52 -0.94 -23.35
N LEU A 90 25.31 -1.23 -24.65
CA LEU A 90 23.98 -1.41 -25.26
C LEU A 90 23.13 -2.46 -24.53
N ALA A 91 23.74 -3.61 -24.18
CA ALA A 91 23.06 -4.67 -23.42
C ALA A 91 22.64 -4.20 -22.01
N LEU A 92 23.48 -3.41 -21.33
CA LEU A 92 23.14 -2.83 -20.02
C LEU A 92 21.97 -1.86 -20.15
N ARG A 93 21.88 -1.09 -21.23
CA ARG A 93 20.76 -0.16 -21.48
C ARG A 93 19.41 -0.87 -21.64
N TYR A 94 19.37 -2.00 -22.35
CA TYR A 94 18.13 -2.79 -22.46
C TYR A 94 17.76 -3.42 -21.11
N LEU A 95 18.73 -3.96 -20.38
CA LEU A 95 18.51 -4.54 -19.06
C LEU A 95 18.00 -3.50 -18.05
N THR A 96 18.61 -2.32 -18.01
CA THR A 96 18.18 -1.23 -17.11
C THR A 96 16.79 -0.72 -17.46
N SER A 97 16.45 -0.62 -18.75
CA SER A 97 15.10 -0.28 -19.19
C SER A 97 14.07 -1.32 -18.75
N PHE A 98 14.39 -2.61 -18.87
CA PHE A 98 13.53 -3.70 -18.42
C PHE A 98 13.31 -3.66 -16.90
N ILE A 99 14.40 -3.50 -16.12
CA ILE A 99 14.32 -3.37 -14.65
C ILE A 99 13.46 -2.17 -14.26
N ASN A 100 13.64 -1.02 -14.90
CA ASN A 100 12.82 0.16 -14.63
C ASN A 100 11.33 -0.10 -14.92
N ALA A 101 11.00 -0.79 -16.01
CA ALA A 101 9.62 -1.15 -16.32
C ALA A 101 9.02 -2.07 -15.24
N VAL A 102 9.76 -3.09 -14.79
CA VAL A 102 9.33 -3.98 -13.71
C VAL A 102 9.10 -3.22 -12.40
N ILE A 103 9.99 -2.29 -12.05
CA ILE A 103 9.85 -1.44 -10.85
C ILE A 103 8.57 -0.60 -10.94
N VAL A 104 8.32 0.05 -12.09
CA VAL A 104 7.14 0.91 -12.28
C VAL A 104 5.85 0.09 -12.21
N ILE A 105 5.80 -1.07 -12.88
CA ILE A 105 4.63 -1.96 -12.85
C ILE A 105 4.39 -2.49 -11.43
N GLY A 106 5.43 -3.01 -10.77
CA GLY A 106 5.33 -3.55 -9.42
C GLY A 106 4.85 -2.50 -8.42
N ALA A 107 5.39 -1.28 -8.49
CA ALA A 107 4.93 -0.19 -7.64
C ALA A 107 3.50 0.25 -7.97
N GLY A 108 3.11 0.26 -9.25
CA GLY A 108 1.74 0.54 -9.68
C GLY A 108 0.73 -0.44 -9.06
N ILE A 109 1.05 -1.74 -9.06
CA ILE A 109 0.23 -2.77 -8.42
C ILE A 109 0.08 -2.47 -6.92
N VAL A 110 1.18 -2.18 -6.21
CA VAL A 110 1.13 -1.84 -4.78
C VAL A 110 0.25 -0.61 -4.52
N ILE A 111 0.41 0.45 -5.30
CA ILE A 111 -0.38 1.68 -5.17
C ILE A 111 -1.87 1.39 -5.42
N ILE A 112 -2.22 0.64 -6.46
CA ILE A 112 -3.62 0.29 -6.75
C ILE A 112 -4.25 -0.44 -5.55
N ASN A 113 -3.57 -1.44 -5.00
CA ASN A 113 -4.08 -2.17 -3.83
C ASN A 113 -4.24 -1.28 -2.61
N LEU A 114 -3.29 -0.37 -2.38
CA LEU A 114 -3.34 0.59 -1.29
C LEU A 114 -4.56 1.49 -1.39
N TRP A 115 -4.87 1.99 -2.59
CA TRP A 115 -6.03 2.85 -2.82
C TRP A 115 -7.36 2.10 -2.75
N LEU A 116 -7.41 0.87 -3.26
CA LEU A 116 -8.57 -0.01 -3.08
C LEU A 116 -8.84 -0.28 -1.60
N ASN A 117 -7.79 -0.50 -0.81
CA ASN A 117 -7.89 -0.64 0.64
C ASN A 117 -8.38 0.66 1.29
N ALA A 118 -7.82 1.82 0.93
CA ALA A 118 -8.24 3.11 1.48
C ALA A 118 -9.72 3.41 1.20
N PHE A 119 -10.16 3.20 -0.05
CA PHE A 119 -11.56 3.29 -0.43
C PHE A 119 -12.43 2.29 0.36
N PHE A 120 -11.93 1.08 0.57
CA PHE A 120 -12.61 0.08 1.36
C PHE A 120 -12.72 0.49 2.84
N ILE A 121 -11.75 1.18 3.42
CA ILE A 121 -11.79 1.57 4.84
C ILE A 121 -12.69 2.78 5.05
N GLU A 122 -12.63 3.77 4.16
CA GLU A 122 -13.38 5.02 4.32
C GLU A 122 -14.89 4.78 4.27
N SER A 123 -15.37 3.93 3.37
CA SER A 123 -16.80 3.70 3.20
C SER A 123 -17.38 2.69 4.22
N LYS A 124 -16.76 2.59 5.39
CA LYS A 124 -17.20 1.74 6.52
C LYS A 124 -18.21 2.50 7.39
N LYS A 125 -19.24 1.81 7.87
CA LYS A 125 -20.15 2.33 8.89
C LYS A 125 -19.36 2.69 10.17
N PRO A 126 -19.55 3.89 10.76
CA PRO A 126 -18.91 4.26 12.01
C PRO A 126 -19.12 3.19 13.09
N ASN A 127 -18.12 2.97 13.94
CA ASN A 127 -18.16 2.01 15.05
C ASN A 127 -18.37 0.53 14.68
N THR A 128 -18.26 0.15 13.40
CA THR A 128 -18.24 -1.27 13.00
C THR A 128 -16.80 -1.77 12.81
N PRO A 129 -16.46 -3.00 13.24
CA PRO A 129 -15.14 -3.58 12.97
C PRO A 129 -14.98 -3.97 11.49
N ILE A 130 -13.74 -3.99 11.00
CA ILE A 130 -13.38 -4.70 9.76
C ILE A 130 -13.02 -6.12 10.17
N MET A 131 -13.64 -7.11 9.54
CA MET A 131 -13.44 -8.52 9.90
C MET A 131 -12.52 -9.18 8.87
N GLN A 132 -11.36 -9.65 9.29
CA GLN A 132 -10.46 -10.45 8.47
C GLN A 132 -10.73 -11.92 8.74
N ILE A 133 -11.09 -12.66 7.70
CA ILE A 133 -11.45 -14.07 7.83
C ILE A 133 -10.58 -14.89 6.90
N ALA A 134 -9.86 -15.83 7.51
CA ALA A 134 -9.13 -16.87 6.80
C ALA A 134 -10.04 -18.10 6.67
N SER A 135 -10.40 -18.46 5.45
CA SER A 135 -11.17 -19.67 5.17
C SER A 135 -10.25 -20.78 4.69
N THR A 136 -10.42 -21.98 5.25
CA THR A 136 -9.70 -23.19 4.82
C THR A 136 -10.17 -23.68 3.44
N LYS A 137 -11.43 -23.39 3.09
CA LYS A 137 -12.05 -23.67 1.79
C LYS A 137 -12.27 -22.37 1.02
N LYS A 138 -12.06 -22.41 -0.30
CA LYS A 138 -12.37 -21.26 -1.17
C LYS A 138 -13.85 -20.90 -1.08
N LEU A 139 -14.12 -19.61 -1.06
CA LEU A 139 -15.49 -19.09 -1.07
C LEU A 139 -15.95 -18.99 -2.52
N PRO A 140 -17.25 -19.16 -2.82
CA PRO A 140 -17.74 -19.14 -4.20
C PRO A 140 -17.56 -17.78 -4.89
N TYR A 141 -17.37 -16.71 -4.11
CA TYR A 141 -17.17 -15.34 -4.58
C TYR A 141 -15.74 -14.82 -4.36
N CYS A 142 -14.83 -15.66 -3.84
CA CYS A 142 -13.44 -15.28 -3.61
C CYS A 142 -12.50 -16.48 -3.74
N ASP A 143 -11.61 -16.42 -4.72
CA ASP A 143 -10.61 -17.46 -5.00
C ASP A 143 -9.45 -17.48 -4.00
N TYR A 144 -9.32 -16.43 -3.19
CA TYR A 144 -8.29 -16.28 -2.18
C TYR A 144 -8.79 -16.71 -0.79
N LYS A 145 -7.87 -17.25 0.03
CA LYS A 145 -8.21 -17.78 1.36
C LYS A 145 -8.48 -16.70 2.40
N PHE A 146 -8.04 -15.47 2.15
CA PHE A 146 -8.20 -14.34 3.06
C PHE A 146 -9.16 -13.33 2.46
N VAL A 147 -10.23 -13.03 3.20
CA VAL A 147 -11.23 -12.03 2.79
C VAL A 147 -11.44 -11.06 3.93
N LEU A 148 -11.49 -9.77 3.58
CA LEU A 148 -11.84 -8.71 4.52
C LEU A 148 -13.29 -8.34 4.31
N TYR A 149 -14.05 -8.21 5.39
CA TYR A 149 -15.46 -7.80 5.37
C TYR A 149 -15.64 -6.51 6.13
N LYS A 150 -16.59 -5.69 5.67
CA LYS A 150 -17.07 -4.50 6.37
C LYS A 150 -18.57 -4.34 6.21
N ILE A 151 -19.16 -3.57 7.11
CA ILE A 151 -20.53 -3.09 6.98
C ILE A 151 -20.49 -1.67 6.43
N THR A 152 -21.31 -1.40 5.42
CA THR A 152 -21.47 -0.07 4.82
C THR A 152 -22.49 0.77 5.59
N PRO A 153 -22.50 2.11 5.41
CA PRO A 153 -23.55 2.96 5.97
C PRO A 153 -24.98 2.55 5.57
N GLU A 154 -25.15 1.87 4.44
CA GLU A 154 -26.42 1.32 3.94
C GLU A 154 -26.78 -0.07 4.54
N ASP A 155 -26.08 -0.51 5.58
CA ASP A 155 -26.25 -1.82 6.23
C ASP A 155 -26.02 -3.04 5.32
N LYS A 156 -25.35 -2.83 4.18
CA LYS A 156 -24.88 -3.92 3.30
C LYS A 156 -23.49 -4.40 3.69
N VAL A 157 -23.24 -5.69 3.52
CA VAL A 157 -21.92 -6.29 3.70
C VAL A 157 -21.11 -6.13 2.43
N MET A 158 -19.93 -5.50 2.54
CA MET A 158 -18.94 -5.45 1.48
C MET A 158 -17.75 -6.33 1.83
N TYR A 159 -17.13 -6.90 0.81
CA TYR A 159 -15.91 -7.68 0.94
C TYR A 159 -14.79 -7.16 0.06
N LEU A 160 -13.56 -7.29 0.54
CA LEU A 160 -12.35 -7.10 -0.23
C LEU A 160 -11.64 -8.45 -0.32
N CYS A 161 -11.50 -8.93 -1.56
CA CYS A 161 -10.95 -10.22 -1.91
C CYS A 161 -9.75 -10.02 -2.85
N PRO A 162 -8.54 -10.45 -2.47
CA PRO A 162 -7.43 -10.55 -3.40
C PRO A 162 -7.77 -11.52 -4.55
N ASP A 163 -7.20 -11.29 -5.73
CA ASP A 163 -7.27 -12.22 -6.84
C ASP A 163 -6.53 -13.53 -6.52
N TYR A 164 -6.61 -14.50 -7.44
CA TYR A 164 -5.99 -15.82 -7.26
C TYR A 164 -4.48 -15.74 -6.92
N TYR A 165 -3.78 -14.75 -7.48
CA TYR A 165 -2.35 -14.53 -7.26
C TYR A 165 -2.03 -13.61 -6.09
N GLY A 166 -3.04 -12.99 -5.45
CA GLY A 166 -2.85 -11.99 -4.40
C GLY A 166 -2.20 -10.70 -4.88
N LEU A 167 -2.21 -10.46 -6.20
CA LEU A 167 -1.62 -9.29 -6.85
C LEU A 167 -2.58 -8.11 -6.86
N LEU A 168 -3.88 -8.33 -7.04
CA LEU A 168 -4.88 -7.25 -7.11
C LEU A 168 -6.09 -7.59 -6.26
N ALA A 169 -6.47 -6.67 -5.38
CA ALA A 169 -7.73 -6.76 -4.67
C ALA A 169 -8.92 -6.40 -5.57
N GLY A 170 -10.03 -7.10 -5.37
CA GLY A 170 -11.36 -6.74 -5.85
C GLY A 170 -12.26 -6.40 -4.68
N VAL A 171 -13.19 -5.47 -4.89
CA VAL A 171 -14.21 -5.10 -3.92
C VAL A 171 -15.58 -5.51 -4.45
N GLY A 172 -16.38 -6.19 -3.62
CA GLY A 172 -17.73 -6.63 -3.96
C GLY A 172 -18.72 -6.44 -2.82
N THR A 173 -20.01 -6.63 -3.12
CA THR A 173 -21.11 -6.59 -2.16
C THR A 173 -21.74 -7.97 -2.02
N LEU A 174 -22.21 -8.30 -0.82
CA LEU A 174 -23.01 -9.49 -0.55
C LEU A 174 -24.43 -9.05 -0.23
N ASN A 175 -25.40 -9.63 -0.93
CA ASN A 175 -26.83 -9.39 -0.70
C ASN A 175 -27.34 -10.07 0.57
N GLU A 176 -26.67 -11.14 1.02
CA GLU A 176 -26.96 -11.84 2.26
C GLU A 176 -25.74 -11.80 3.18
N THR A 177 -25.96 -11.46 4.45
CA THR A 177 -24.91 -11.48 5.47
C THR A 177 -24.49 -12.93 5.75
N PRO A 178 -23.22 -13.30 5.51
CA PRO A 178 -22.75 -14.64 5.82
C PRO A 178 -22.98 -15.02 7.28
N ARG A 179 -23.45 -16.25 7.53
CA ARG A 179 -23.83 -16.73 8.89
C ARG A 179 -22.70 -16.62 9.92
N PHE A 180 -21.43 -16.65 9.51
CA PHE A 180 -20.30 -16.46 10.41
C PHE A 180 -20.16 -15.03 10.93
N LEU A 181 -20.59 -14.01 10.17
CA LEU A 181 -20.59 -12.62 10.63
C LEU A 181 -21.69 -12.42 11.69
N MET A 182 -22.85 -13.05 11.50
CA MET A 182 -23.97 -13.00 12.47
C MET A 182 -23.53 -13.49 13.86
N HIS A 183 -22.79 -14.61 13.93
CA HIS A 183 -22.32 -15.13 15.22
C HIS A 183 -21.31 -14.24 15.94
N GLN A 184 -20.47 -13.48 15.22
CA GLN A 184 -19.53 -12.55 15.86
C GLN A 184 -20.24 -11.31 16.44
N TYR A 185 -21.33 -10.83 15.83
CA TYR A 185 -22.08 -9.67 16.33
C TYR A 185 -23.02 -10.01 17.49
N HIS A 186 -23.54 -11.24 17.58
CA HIS A 186 -24.38 -11.68 18.70
C HIS A 186 -23.61 -11.93 20.01
N LEU A 187 -22.28 -11.83 20.00
CA LEU A 187 -21.42 -12.05 21.18
C LEU A 187 -20.99 -10.75 21.88
N VAL A 188 -21.57 -9.59 21.51
CA VAL A 188 -21.42 -8.35 22.29
C VAL A 188 -22.65 -8.24 23.19
N PRO A 189 -22.57 -8.55 24.51
CA PRO A 189 -23.64 -8.20 25.42
C PRO A 189 -23.68 -6.68 25.56
N SER A 190 -24.87 -6.12 25.37
CA SER A 190 -25.24 -4.75 25.76
C SER A 190 -25.02 -4.50 27.24
#